data_AF-E3QZV5-F1
#
_entry.id   AF-E3QZV5-F1
#
_cell.length_a   1.000
_cell.length_b   1.000
_cell.length_c   1.000
_cell.angle_alpha   90.00
_cell.angle_beta   90.00
_cell.angle_gamma   90.00
#
_symmetry.space_group_name_H-M   'P 1'
#
loop_
_entity.id
_entity.type
_entity.pdbx_description
1 polymer ?
#
loop_
_entity_poly.entity_id
_entity_poly.type
_entity_poly.pdbx_seq_one_letter_code
_entity_poly.pdbx_strand_id
1 'polypeptide(L)'
;MLDIDDILATENELRQVIEDHGPFDGLLGYSQGGSMAAQIAIRLLIENPYATLQELPIKFLVLINSAVPPFIMPLDDQKVTDLPIEEAPKLRMLFDVFKADPAEHLDKVRPVKLANGRQVCIERLGHFA
;
A
#
# COMPACT_ATOMS: atom_id res chain seq x y z
N MET A 1 -12.37 11.81 -6.61
CA MET A 1 -12.15 10.47 -7.20
C MET A 1 -10.73 10.49 -7.73
N LEU A 2 -9.91 9.48 -7.42
CA LEU A 2 -8.54 9.42 -7.94
C LEU A 2 -8.59 9.24 -9.46
N ASP A 3 -7.72 9.95 -10.18
CA ASP A 3 -7.56 9.77 -11.61
C ASP A 3 -6.73 8.51 -11.89
N ILE A 4 -7.14 7.73 -12.88
CA ILE A 4 -6.41 6.52 -13.27
C ILE A 4 -5.07 6.90 -13.91
N ASP A 5 -5.02 8.00 -14.65
CA ASP A 5 -3.79 8.43 -15.33
C ASP A 5 -2.72 8.84 -14.30
N ASP A 6 -3.12 9.49 -13.20
CA ASP A 6 -2.22 9.83 -12.09
C ASP A 6 -1.65 8.59 -11.40
N ILE A 7 -2.47 7.55 -11.22
CA ILE A 7 -2.04 6.27 -10.63
C ILE A 7 -1.00 5.60 -11.52
N LEU A 8 -1.25 5.55 -12.83
CA LEU A 8 -0.33 4.93 -13.79
C LEU A 8 0.97 5.73 -13.94
N ALA A 9 0.90 7.07 -13.92
CA ALA A 9 2.07 7.93 -13.91
C ALA A 9 2.93 7.66 -12.66
N THR A 10 2.30 7.59 -11.49
CA THR A 10 2.98 7.28 -10.23
C THR A 10 3.62 5.88 -10.25
N GLU A 11 2.94 4.86 -10.78
CA GLU A 11 3.52 3.51 -10.96
C GLU A 11 4.80 3.58 -11.80
N ASN A 12 4.76 4.29 -12.93
CA ASN A 12 5.91 4.42 -13.84
C ASN A 12 7.08 5.17 -13.20
N GLU A 13 6.82 6.26 -12.47
CA GLU A 13 7.85 7.01 -11.75
C GLU A 13 8.55 6.14 -10.69
N LEU A 14 7.78 5.38 -9.92
CA LEU A 14 8.33 4.47 -8.91
C LEU A 14 9.13 3.33 -9.55
N ARG A 15 8.68 2.80 -10.69
CA ARG A 15 9.44 1.81 -11.45
C ARG A 15 10.76 2.36 -11.97
N GLN A 16 10.76 3.59 -12.49
CA GLN A 16 11.98 4.27 -12.93
C GLN A 16 12.97 4.41 -11.77
N VAL A 17 12.49 4.75 -10.56
CA VAL A 17 13.34 4.79 -9.35
C VAL A 17 13.93 3.42 -9.03
N ILE A 18 13.15 2.33 -9.16
CA ILE A 18 13.63 0.96 -8.94
C ILE A 18 14.74 0.61 -9.94
N GLU A 19 14.58 0.99 -11.21
CA GLU A 19 15.56 0.75 -12.28
C GLU A 19 16.83 1.58 -12.09
N ASP A 20 16.69 2.87 -11.76
CA ASP A 20 17.81 3.81 -11.69
C ASP A 20 18.63 3.67 -10.39
N HIS A 21 17.99 3.27 -9.29
CA HIS A 21 18.60 3.27 -7.95
C HIS A 21 18.63 1.91 -7.26
N GLY A 22 18.11 0.87 -7.91
CA GLY A 22 18.17 -0.50 -7.38
C GLY A 22 19.60 -1.08 -7.31
N PRO A 23 19.73 -2.31 -6.82
CA PRO A 23 18.64 -3.23 -6.50
C PRO A 23 18.00 -2.95 -5.13
N PHE A 24 16.67 -2.99 -5.07
CA PHE A 24 15.92 -2.97 -3.82
C PHE A 24 15.39 -4.37 -3.52
N ASP A 25 15.83 -5.01 -2.43
CA ASP A 25 15.33 -6.36 -2.12
C ASP A 25 13.82 -6.40 -1.78
N GLY A 26 13.19 -5.26 -1.48
CA GLY A 26 11.77 -5.23 -1.14
C GLY A 26 11.11 -3.87 -1.30
N LEU A 27 9.77 -3.87 -1.36
CA LEU A 27 8.95 -2.67 -1.30
C LEU A 27 8.14 -2.64 0.01
N LEU A 28 7.99 -1.44 0.56
CA LEU A 28 7.12 -1.18 1.71
C LEU A 28 6.06 -0.18 1.32
N GLY A 29 4.80 -0.47 1.65
CA GLY A 29 3.69 0.44 1.43
C GLY A 29 2.71 0.49 2.61
N TYR A 30 2.19 1.68 2.87
CA TYR A 30 1.17 1.93 3.89
C TYR A 30 -0.13 2.38 3.23
N SER A 31 -1.27 1.81 3.66
CA SER A 31 -2.59 2.12 3.11
C SER A 31 -2.61 2.01 1.56
N GLN A 32 -2.97 3.06 0.84
CA GLN A 32 -2.93 3.07 -0.63
C GLN A 32 -1.53 2.87 -1.21
N GLY A 33 -0.47 3.26 -0.49
CA GLY A 33 0.91 2.98 -0.90
C GLY A 33 1.22 1.48 -0.92
N GLY A 34 0.57 0.67 -0.09
CA GLY A 34 0.69 -0.79 -0.17
C GLY A 34 -0.09 -1.40 -1.33
N SER A 35 -1.22 -0.80 -1.71
CA SER A 35 -1.92 -1.16 -2.95
C SER A 35 -1.03 -0.88 -4.18
N MET A 36 -0.35 0.26 -4.20
CA MET A 36 0.63 0.61 -5.25
C MET A 36 1.84 -0.35 -5.25
N ALA A 37 2.43 -0.64 -4.09
CA ALA A 37 3.54 -1.58 -3.99
C ALA A 37 3.16 -3.00 -4.48
N ALA A 38 1.94 -3.45 -4.15
CA ALA A 38 1.38 -4.70 -4.65
C ALA A 38 1.17 -4.67 -6.17
N GLN A 39 0.64 -3.58 -6.73
CA GLN A 39 0.47 -3.40 -8.17
C GLN A 39 1.81 -3.48 -8.92
N ILE A 40 2.85 -2.79 -8.43
CA ILE A 40 4.21 -2.85 -9.00
C ILE A 40 4.73 -4.29 -8.96
N ALA A 41 4.60 -5.00 -7.83
CA ALA A 41 5.04 -6.39 -7.73
C ALA A 41 4.30 -7.32 -8.69
N ILE A 42 2.98 -7.17 -8.84
CA ILE A 42 2.19 -7.92 -9.83
C ILE A 42 2.72 -7.64 -11.24
N ARG A 43 2.96 -6.37 -11.59
CA ARG A 43 3.50 -5.97 -12.90
C ARG A 43 4.82 -6.66 -13.18
N LEU A 44 5.75 -6.64 -12.23
CA LEU A 44 7.07 -7.27 -12.34
C LEU A 44 6.96 -8.78 -12.56
N LEU A 45 6.04 -9.46 -11.87
CA LEU A 45 5.80 -10.89 -12.04
C LEU A 45 5.18 -11.23 -13.40
N ILE A 46 4.24 -10.40 -13.89
CA ILE A 46 3.61 -10.58 -15.21
C ILE A 46 4.63 -10.36 -16.34
N GLU A 47 5.48 -9.35 -16.22
CA GLU A 47 6.52 -9.03 -17.21
C GLU A 47 7.67 -10.07 -17.19
N ASN A 48 7.88 -10.76 -16.06
CA ASN A 48 8.95 -11.74 -15.88
C ASN A 48 8.43 -13.12 -15.42
N PRO A 49 7.58 -13.80 -16.21
CA PRO A 49 6.85 -14.99 -15.77
C PRO A 49 7.73 -16.21 -15.47
N TYR A 50 8.99 -16.21 -15.90
CA TYR A 50 9.95 -17.30 -15.69
C TYR A 50 11.14 -16.91 -14.82
N ALA A 51 11.17 -15.68 -14.28
CA ALA A 51 12.26 -15.25 -13.42
C ALA A 51 12.25 -16.04 -12.10
N THR A 52 13.44 -16.48 -11.70
CA THR A 52 13.68 -16.99 -10.35
C THR A 52 13.58 -15.84 -9.34
N LEU A 53 13.40 -16.17 -8.06
CA LEU A 53 13.35 -15.16 -6.98
C LEU A 53 14.63 -14.30 -6.92
N GLN A 54 15.77 -14.82 -7.38
CA GLN A 54 17.04 -14.09 -7.43
C GLN A 54 17.12 -13.11 -8.60
N GLU A 55 16.38 -13.38 -9.68
CA GLU A 55 16.33 -12.55 -10.89
C GLU A 55 15.26 -11.46 -10.80
N LEU A 56 14.27 -11.60 -9.90
CA LEU A 56 13.27 -10.57 -9.67
C LEU A 56 13.89 -9.34 -8.97
N PRO A 57 13.56 -8.12 -9.44
CA PRO A 57 14.11 -6.91 -8.85
C PRO A 57 13.61 -6.67 -7.42
N ILE A 58 12.44 -7.22 -7.04
CA ILE A 58 11.83 -7.14 -5.71
C ILE A 58 11.61 -8.56 -5.18
N LYS A 59 12.10 -8.85 -3.96
CA LYS A 59 12.05 -10.19 -3.35
C LYS A 59 11.01 -10.31 -2.23
N PHE A 60 10.65 -9.21 -1.57
CA PHE A 60 9.63 -9.21 -0.54
C PHE A 60 8.79 -7.92 -0.52
N LEU A 61 7.59 -8.01 0.06
CA LEU A 61 6.68 -6.89 0.27
C LEU A 61 6.34 -6.74 1.76
N VAL A 62 6.32 -5.49 2.24
CA VAL A 62 5.80 -5.13 3.55
C VAL A 62 4.60 -4.22 3.37
N LEU A 63 3.41 -4.73 3.69
CA LEU A 63 2.15 -4.06 3.42
C LEU A 63 1.45 -3.77 4.75
N ILE A 64 1.28 -2.48 5.07
CA ILE A 64 0.72 -2.04 6.34
C ILE A 64 -0.65 -1.43 6.09
N ASN A 65 -1.70 -2.04 6.65
CA ASN A 65 -3.08 -1.56 6.57
C ASN A 65 -3.54 -1.28 5.11
N SER A 66 -3.13 -2.14 4.18
CA SER A 66 -3.31 -1.93 2.74
C SER A 66 -4.40 -2.86 2.19
N ALA A 67 -5.18 -2.36 1.24
CA ALA A 67 -6.06 -3.21 0.44
C ALA A 67 -5.25 -3.77 -0.74
N VAL A 68 -5.18 -5.09 -0.89
CA VAL A 68 -4.38 -5.71 -1.97
C VAL A 68 -5.15 -6.80 -2.71
N PRO A 69 -4.87 -7.03 -4.01
CA PRO A 69 -5.53 -8.08 -4.77
C PRO A 69 -5.21 -9.48 -4.22
N PRO A 70 -6.12 -10.46 -4.35
CA PRO A 70 -5.89 -11.85 -3.93
C PRO A 70 -4.67 -12.52 -4.58
N PHE A 71 -4.18 -11.99 -5.70
CA PHE A 71 -2.95 -12.45 -6.35
C PHE A 71 -1.72 -12.31 -5.43
N ILE A 72 -1.69 -11.26 -4.60
CA ILE A 72 -0.57 -10.98 -3.68
C ILE A 72 -0.77 -11.64 -2.32
N MET A 73 -2.01 -11.63 -1.82
CA MET A 73 -2.39 -12.30 -0.60
C MET A 73 -3.57 -13.21 -0.90
N PRO A 74 -3.33 -14.49 -1.22
CA PRO A 74 -4.39 -15.45 -1.51
C PRO A 74 -5.37 -15.51 -0.35
N LEU A 75 -6.66 -15.48 -0.67
CA LEU A 75 -7.71 -15.80 0.28
C LEU A 75 -7.77 -17.33 0.37
N ASP A 76 -7.23 -17.93 1.44
CA ASP A 76 -7.41 -19.37 1.72
C ASP A 76 -8.90 -19.71 1.64
N ASP A 77 -9.32 -20.76 0.92
CA ASP A 77 -10.63 -21.47 0.85
C ASP A 77 -11.93 -20.76 1.31
N GLN A 78 -11.94 -19.44 1.40
CA GLN A 78 -13.00 -18.65 1.95
C GLN A 78 -13.99 -18.46 0.83
N LYS A 79 -15.22 -18.91 1.07
CA LYS A 79 -16.34 -18.61 0.18
C LYS A 79 -16.45 -17.10 0.04
N VAL A 80 -15.97 -16.59 -1.10
CA VAL A 80 -16.24 -15.22 -1.54
C VAL A 80 -17.75 -15.11 -1.60
N THR A 81 -18.30 -14.30 -0.70
CA THR A 81 -19.73 -14.09 -0.59
C THR A 81 -19.99 -12.69 -1.08
N ASP A 82 -20.65 -12.57 -2.23
CA ASP A 82 -21.11 -11.28 -2.71
C ASP A 82 -22.23 -10.80 -1.78
N LEU A 83 -21.93 -9.75 -1.02
CA LEU A 83 -22.89 -9.14 -0.11
C LEU A 83 -23.07 -7.67 -0.50
N PRO A 84 -24.31 -7.20 -0.77
CA PRO A 84 -24.59 -5.78 -0.95
C PRO A 84 -24.07 -4.97 0.24
N ILE A 85 -23.45 -3.82 -0.01
CA ILE A 85 -22.77 -3.03 1.04
C ILE A 85 -23.76 -2.52 2.11
N GLU A 86 -25.03 -2.37 1.73
CA GLU A 86 -26.18 -2.03 2.56
C GLU A 86 -26.47 -3.12 3.60
N GLU A 87 -26.17 -4.38 3.26
CA GLU A 87 -26.39 -5.54 4.12
C GLU A 87 -25.18 -5.83 5.03
N ALA A 88 -24.07 -5.10 4.85
CA ALA A 88 -22.88 -5.16 5.70
C ALA A 88 -22.55 -3.81 6.35
N PRO A 89 -23.33 -3.33 7.33
CA PRO A 89 -23.11 -2.04 7.98
C PRO A 89 -21.73 -1.90 8.63
N LYS A 90 -21.11 -3.02 9.06
CA LYS A 90 -19.73 -3.03 9.56
C LYS A 90 -18.68 -2.84 8.45
N LEU A 91 -18.89 -3.43 7.27
CA LEU A 91 -18.02 -3.20 6.11
C LEU A 91 -18.20 -1.77 5.60
N ARG A 92 -19.45 -1.28 5.57
CA ARG A 92 -19.73 0.12 5.24
C ARG A 92 -19.00 1.09 6.16
N MET A 93 -19.04 0.85 7.48
CA MET A 93 -18.27 1.62 8.45
C MET A 93 -16.76 1.53 8.19
N LEU A 94 -16.23 0.35 7.85
CA LEU A 94 -14.83 0.16 7.49
C LEU A 94 -14.47 1.02 6.27
N PHE A 95 -15.26 0.95 5.19
CA PHE A 95 -15.09 1.78 4.00
C PHE A 95 -15.25 3.27 4.27
N ASP A 96 -16.13 3.67 5.19
CA ASP A 96 -16.34 5.07 5.55
C ASP A 96 -15.23 5.60 6.48
N VAL A 97 -14.60 4.74 7.30
CA VAL A 97 -13.38 5.06 8.07
C VAL A 97 -12.13 5.06 7.19
N PHE A 98 -12.10 4.25 6.13
CA PHE A 98 -11.01 4.22 5.15
C PHE A 98 -11.12 5.30 4.08
N LYS A 99 -12.28 5.94 3.91
CA LYS A 99 -12.35 7.22 3.23
C LYS A 99 -11.57 8.19 4.08
N ALA A 100 -10.49 8.75 3.52
CA ALA A 100 -9.80 9.87 4.14
C ALA A 100 -10.86 10.93 4.47
N ASP A 101 -11.08 11.19 5.76
CA ASP A 101 -11.94 12.27 6.19
C ASP A 101 -11.25 13.57 5.80
N PRO A 102 -11.85 14.40 4.92
CA PRO A 102 -11.27 15.69 4.55
C PRO A 102 -11.10 16.63 5.75
N ALA A 103 -11.82 16.37 6.86
CA ALA A 103 -11.70 17.10 8.12
C ALA A 103 -10.67 16.51 9.09
N GLU A 104 -10.19 15.28 8.87
CA GLU A 104 -9.02 14.75 9.59
C GLU A 104 -7.76 15.33 8.95
N HIS A 105 -7.49 16.59 9.31
CA HIS A 105 -6.20 17.23 9.11
C HIS A 105 -5.06 16.28 9.50
N LEU A 106 -4.28 15.82 8.51
CA LEU A 106 -3.01 15.11 8.67
C LEU A 106 -1.98 15.91 9.48
N ASP A 107 -2.31 17.15 9.88
CA ASP A 107 -1.54 18.01 10.77
C ASP A 107 -1.46 17.51 12.22
N LYS A 108 -2.31 16.56 12.63
CA LYS A 108 -2.34 16.05 14.01
C LYS A 108 -1.82 14.63 14.10
N VAL A 109 -0.50 14.50 14.02
CA VAL A 109 0.20 13.32 14.52
C VAL A 109 -0.14 13.14 16.00
N ARG A 110 -0.77 12.03 16.36
CA ARG A 110 -1.01 11.68 17.77
C ARG A 110 0.23 10.99 18.32
N PRO A 111 0.90 11.53 19.37
CA PRO A 111 2.05 10.87 19.96
C PRO A 111 1.63 9.52 20.55
N VAL A 112 2.25 8.44 20.09
CA VAL A 112 2.05 7.07 20.62
C VAL A 112 3.28 6.65 21.41
N LYS A 113 3.06 6.08 22.59
CA LYS A 113 4.10 5.38 23.34
C LYS A 113 4.12 3.92 22.90
N LEU A 114 5.30 3.43 22.53
CA LEU A 114 5.53 2.01 22.28
C LEU A 114 5.42 1.22 23.58
N ALA A 115 5.20 -0.09 23.50
CA ALA A 115 5.11 -0.98 24.65
C ALA A 115 6.37 -0.95 25.56
N ASN A 116 7.51 -0.50 25.02
CA ASN A 116 8.77 -0.31 25.76
C ASN A 116 8.93 1.11 26.34
N GLY A 117 7.87 1.90 26.39
CA GLY A 117 7.85 3.23 27.02
C GLY A 117 8.45 4.36 26.18
N ARG A 118 9.07 4.06 25.03
CA ARG A 118 9.62 5.08 24.12
C ARG A 118 8.49 5.83 23.41
N GLN A 119 8.62 7.15 23.29
CA GLN A 119 7.74 7.97 22.45
C GLN A 119 8.19 7.91 21.00
N VAL A 120 7.22 7.76 20.09
CA VAL A 120 7.45 8.02 18.67
C VAL A 120 7.42 9.54 18.47
N CYS A 121 8.59 10.14 18.30
CA CYS A 121 8.71 11.53 17.85
C CYS A 121 8.67 11.51 16.32
N ILE A 122 7.60 12.04 15.72
CA ILE A 122 7.60 12.34 14.29
C ILE A 122 8.09 13.78 14.16
N GLU A 123 9.35 13.95 13.76
CA GLU A 123 9.83 15.27 13.35
C GLU A 123 9.13 15.66 12.06
N ARG A 124 8.50 16.83 12.06
CA ARG A 124 7.90 17.43 10.87
C ARG A 124 9.05 17.76 9.92
N LEU A 125 9.31 16.93 8.91
CA LEU A 125 10.16 17.33 7.79
C LEU A 125 9.50 18.57 7.16
N GLY A 126 10.14 19.71 7.39
CA GLY A 126 9.67 21.01 6.95
C GLY A 126 9.50 21.04 5.43
N HIS A 127 8.52 21.83 4.98
CA HIS A 127 8.45 22.27 3.60
C HIS A 127 9.81 22.84 3.19
N PHE A 128 10.45 22.22 2.20
CA PHE A 128 11.44 22.92 1.40
C PHE A 128 10.67 23.68 0.33
N ALA A 129 10.85 25.00 0.37
CA ALA A 129 10.37 25.95 -0.62
C ALA A 129 10.97 25.69 -2.01
#